data_AF-A0A956GVL5-F1
#
_entry.id   AF-A0A956GVL5-F1
#
_cell.length_a   1.000
_cell.length_b   1.000
_cell.length_c   1.000
_cell.angle_alpha   90.00
_cell.angle_beta   90.00
_cell.angle_gamma   90.00
#
_symmetry.space_group_name_H-M   'P 1'
#
loop_
_entity.id
_entity.type
_entity.pdbx_description
1 polymer ?
#
loop_
_entity_poly.entity_id
_entity_poly.type
_entity_poly.pdbx_seq_one_letter_code
_entity_poly.pdbx_strand_id
1 'polypeptide(L)'
;CLEAMGLAAMPDYRDRLSAAPSTVHLLVGDRDAKFRALGEALAAAAPGLRVEVVAGSGHDPTLDAPVPTAAALARALARVAA
;
A
#
# COMPACT_ATOMS: atom_id res chain seq x y z
N CYS A 1 24.91 -3.93 16.69
CA CYS A 1 23.97 -4.28 17.77
C CYS A 1 22.75 -3.38 17.67
N LEU A 2 21.54 -3.93 17.77
CA LEU A 2 20.33 -3.13 18.05
C LEU A 2 20.18 -3.07 19.57
N GLU A 3 20.35 -1.89 20.15
CA GLU A 3 20.44 -1.68 21.61
C GLU A 3 19.09 -1.31 22.24
N ALA A 4 18.04 -1.12 21.43
CA ALA A 4 16.68 -0.92 21.89
C ALA A 4 15.69 -1.59 20.92
N MET A 5 14.93 -2.57 21.42
CA MET A 5 13.78 -3.15 20.74
C MET A 5 12.53 -2.58 21.40
N GLY A 6 12.00 -1.46 20.88
CA GLY A 6 10.68 -1.01 21.27
C GLY A 6 9.68 -2.12 20.94
N LEU A 7 8.92 -2.61 21.93
CA LEU A 7 7.85 -3.58 21.67
C LEU A 7 6.77 -3.01 20.74
N ALA A 8 6.71 -1.67 20.61
CA ALA A 8 5.97 -0.85 19.65
C ALA A 8 4.81 -1.60 18.98
N ALA A 9 3.91 -2.12 19.81
CA ALA A 9 2.78 -2.90 19.34
C ALA A 9 1.85 -1.93 18.62
N MET A 10 1.87 -1.97 17.29
CA MET A 10 0.93 -1.20 16.50
C MET A 10 -0.46 -1.80 16.71
N PRO A 11 -1.47 -0.99 17.07
CA PRO A 11 -2.84 -1.45 17.10
C PRO A 11 -3.25 -1.99 15.73
N ASP A 12 -4.09 -3.00 15.73
CA ASP A 12 -4.66 -3.52 14.49
C ASP A 12 -5.69 -2.54 13.93
N TYR A 13 -5.43 -2.02 12.74
CA TYR A 13 -6.31 -1.05 12.08
C TYR A 13 -7.12 -1.66 10.93
N ARG A 14 -7.07 -2.97 10.71
CA ARG A 14 -7.74 -3.63 9.57
C ARG A 14 -9.24 -3.34 9.52
N ASP A 15 -9.93 -3.44 10.65
CA ASP A 15 -11.37 -3.16 10.74
C ASP A 15 -11.71 -1.68 10.51
N ARG A 16 -10.81 -0.78 10.93
CA ARG A 16 -10.99 0.66 10.69
C ARG A 16 -10.74 1.02 9.23
N LEU A 17 -9.81 0.31 8.59
CA LEU A 17 -9.50 0.49 7.18
C LEU A 17 -10.60 -0.07 6.27
N SER A 18 -11.25 -1.18 6.66
CA SER A 18 -12.39 -1.73 5.92
C SER A 18 -13.65 -0.86 6.01
N ALA A 19 -13.81 -0.14 7.12
CA ALA A 19 -14.85 0.87 7.29
C ALA A 19 -14.50 2.24 6.68
N ALA A 20 -13.27 2.43 6.19
CA ALA A 20 -12.85 3.71 5.64
C ALA A 20 -13.50 4.01 4.27
N PRO A 21 -13.66 5.29 3.89
CA PRO A 21 -14.15 5.67 2.57
C PRO A 21 -13.28 5.08 1.44
N SER A 22 -13.86 4.92 0.25
CA SER A 22 -13.28 4.32 -0.96
C SER A 22 -12.14 5.12 -1.61
N THR A 23 -11.32 5.82 -0.82
CA THR A 23 -10.24 6.71 -1.26
C THR A 23 -8.85 6.15 -0.99
N VAL A 24 -8.73 4.98 -0.35
CA VAL A 24 -7.44 4.37 -0.05
C VAL A 24 -6.90 3.63 -1.27
N HIS A 25 -5.72 4.06 -1.72
CA HIS A 25 -4.98 3.46 -2.81
C HIS A 25 -3.62 2.97 -2.32
N LEU A 26 -3.40 1.66 -2.30
CA LEU A 26 -2.13 1.05 -1.91
C LEU A 26 -1.28 0.82 -3.15
N LEU A 27 -0.01 1.24 -3.09
CA LEU A 27 0.99 0.97 -4.11
C LEU A 27 1.99 -0.03 -3.53
N VAL A 28 2.30 -1.08 -4.28
CA VAL A 28 3.24 -2.13 -3.84
C VAL A 28 4.13 -2.57 -4.99
N GLY A 29 5.42 -2.83 -4.74
CA GLY A 29 6.31 -3.37 -5.76
C GLY A 29 5.96 -4.82 -6.13
N ASP A 30 6.20 -5.19 -7.38
CA ASP A 30 5.95 -6.54 -7.89
C ASP A 30 6.77 -7.64 -7.20
N ARG A 31 7.97 -7.30 -6.71
CA ARG A 31 8.87 -8.23 -5.98
C ARG A 31 8.62 -8.24 -4.47
N ASP A 32 7.77 -7.36 -3.94
CA ASP A 32 7.42 -7.34 -2.51
C ASP A 32 6.25 -8.27 -2.20
N ALA A 33 6.55 -9.57 -2.16
CA ALA A 33 5.55 -10.63 -1.92
C ALA A 33 4.78 -10.44 -0.60
N LYS A 34 5.45 -9.94 0.45
CA LYS A 34 4.84 -9.76 1.78
C LYS A 34 3.77 -8.67 1.73
N PHE A 35 4.14 -7.47 1.27
CA PHE A 35 3.21 -6.35 1.27
C PHE A 35 2.16 -6.50 0.18
N ARG A 36 2.45 -7.24 -0.89
CA ARG A 36 1.46 -7.58 -1.91
C ARG A 36 0.35 -8.45 -1.32
N ALA A 37 0.71 -9.53 -0.62
CA ALA A 37 -0.26 -10.41 0.03
C ALA A 37 -1.12 -9.66 1.07
N LEU A 38 -0.50 -8.77 1.86
CA LEU A 38 -1.23 -7.92 2.80
C LEU A 38 -2.21 -6.97 2.10
N GLY A 39 -1.76 -6.31 1.03
CA GLY A 39 -2.62 -5.42 0.24
C GLY A 39 -3.81 -6.15 -0.37
N GLU A 40 -3.58 -7.32 -0.97
CA GLU A 40 -4.64 -8.16 -1.56
C GLU A 40 -5.65 -8.62 -0.50
N ALA A 41 -5.18 -9.02 0.70
CA ALA A 41 -6.05 -9.38 1.81
C ALA A 41 -6.91 -8.20 2.30
N LEU A 42 -6.34 -6.99 2.36
CA LEU A 42 -7.09 -5.77 2.70
C LEU A 42 -8.12 -5.41 1.65
N ALA A 43 -7.76 -5.49 0.35
CA ALA A 43 -8.68 -5.21 -0.75
C ALA A 43 -9.87 -6.18 -0.77
N ALA A 44 -9.64 -7.45 -0.41
CA ALA A 44 -10.72 -8.43 -0.28
C ALA A 44 -11.69 -8.09 0.87
N ALA A 45 -11.19 -7.53 1.96
CA ALA A 45 -11.99 -7.14 3.13
C ALA A 45 -12.61 -5.73 3.00
N ALA A 46 -12.13 -4.90 2.08
CA ALA A 46 -12.50 -3.50 1.93
C ALA A 46 -12.74 -3.17 0.45
N PRO A 47 -13.98 -3.29 -0.08
CA PRO A 47 -14.26 -3.10 -1.51
C PRO A 47 -13.89 -1.72 -2.07
N GLY A 48 -13.77 -0.71 -1.19
CA GLY A 48 -13.33 0.64 -1.55
C GLY A 48 -11.81 0.80 -1.68
N LEU A 49 -11.02 -0.16 -1.20
CA LEU A 49 -9.57 -0.15 -1.26
C LEU A 49 -9.09 -0.71 -2.59
N ARG A 50 -8.10 -0.04 -3.18
CA ARG A 50 -7.43 -0.54 -4.39
C ARG A 50 -5.96 -0.80 -4.13
N VAL A 51 -5.44 -1.84 -4.77
CA VAL A 51 -4.02 -2.17 -4.78
C VAL A 51 -3.53 -2.05 -6.21
N GLU A 52 -2.45 -1.31 -6.39
CA GLU A 52 -1.78 -1.13 -7.67
C GLU A 52 -0.33 -1.61 -7.54
N VAL A 53 0.06 -2.52 -8.42
CA VAL A 53 1.38 -3.13 -8.40
C VAL A 53 2.32 -2.33 -9.30
N VAL A 54 3.43 -1.87 -8.74
CA VAL A 54 4.49 -1.15 -9.44
C VAL A 54 5.50 -2.16 -9.97
N ALA A 55 5.52 -2.33 -11.29
CA ALA A 55 6.43 -3.24 -11.97
C ALA A 55 7.90 -2.80 -11.79
N GLY A 56 8.79 -3.77 -11.62
CA GLY A 56 10.23 -3.54 -11.48
C GLY A 56 10.67 -3.05 -10.09
N SER A 57 9.82 -3.14 -9.07
CA SER A 57 10.07 -2.61 -7.72
C SER A 57 10.01 -3.70 -6.65
N GLY A 58 10.92 -3.63 -5.68
CA GLY A 58 10.81 -4.33 -4.41
C GLY A 58 10.02 -3.52 -3.39
N HIS A 59 10.59 -3.39 -2.19
CA HIS A 59 9.94 -2.78 -1.04
C HIS A 59 9.74 -1.27 -1.15
N ASP A 60 10.62 -0.58 -1.88
CA ASP A 60 10.56 0.88 -2.05
C ASP A 60 10.36 1.29 -3.52
N PRO A 61 9.09 1.39 -3.98
CA PRO A 61 8.77 1.84 -5.33
C PRO A 61 9.23 3.28 -5.63
N THR A 62 9.41 4.12 -4.62
CA THR A 62 9.87 5.50 -4.83
C THR A 62 11.35 5.54 -5.23
N LEU A 63 12.13 4.56 -4.75
CA LEU A 63 13.54 4.39 -5.10
C LEU A 63 13.74 3.52 -6.35
N ASP A 64 13.09 2.35 -6.39
CA ASP A 64 13.33 1.34 -7.43
C ASP A 64 12.70 1.71 -8.78
N ALA A 65 11.55 2.38 -8.75
CA ALA A 65 10.74 2.66 -9.94
C ALA A 65 10.03 4.03 -9.84
N PRO A 66 10.78 5.15 -9.70
CA PRO A 66 10.21 6.47 -9.43
C PRO A 66 9.21 6.93 -10.49
N VAL A 67 9.48 6.66 -11.78
CA VAL A 67 8.59 7.06 -12.89
C VAL A 67 7.28 6.25 -12.87
N PRO A 68 7.30 4.90 -12.84
CA PRO A 68 6.08 4.10 -12.63
C PRO A 68 5.29 4.50 -11.39
N THR A 69 5.97 4.77 -10.27
CA THR A 69 5.35 5.18 -9.01
C THR A 69 4.66 6.55 -9.12
N ALA A 70 5.30 7.53 -9.76
CA ALA A 70 4.69 8.84 -10.00
C ALA A 70 3.42 8.72 -10.88
N ALA A 71 3.46 7.86 -11.91
CA ALA A 71 2.28 7.62 -12.76
C ALA A 71 1.13 6.94 -11.98
N ALA A 72 1.45 5.99 -11.09
CA ALA A 72 0.47 5.36 -10.22
C ALA A 72 -0.16 6.35 -9.23
N LEU A 73 0.65 7.25 -8.66
CA LEU A 73 0.18 8.33 -7.80
C LEU A 73 -0.75 9.28 -8.54
N ALA A 74 -0.42 9.68 -9.77
CA ALA A 74 -1.28 10.53 -10.60
C ALA A 74 -2.65 9.88 -10.87
N ARG A 75 -2.68 8.56 -11.15
CA ARG A 75 -3.94 7.80 -11.28
C ARG A 75 -4.73 7.74 -9.98
N ALA A 76 -4.05 7.60 -8.83
CA ALA A 76 -4.69 7.64 -7.52
C ALA A 76 -5.36 8.99 -7.26
N LEU A 77 -4.66 10.10 -7.54
CA LEU A 77 -5.20 11.46 -7.36
C LEU A 77 -6.40 11.74 -8.28
N ALA A 78 -6.33 11.33 -9.54
CA ALA A 78 -7.43 11.51 -10.49
C ALA A 78 -8.73 10.81 -10.05
N ARG A 79 -8.63 9.73 -9.26
CA ARG A 79 -9.80 9.02 -8.70
C ARG A 79 -10.43 9.72 -7.50
N VAL A 80 -9.65 10.47 -6.74
CA VAL A 80 -10.16 11.23 -5.58
C VAL A 80 -10.86 12.52 -6.04
N ALA A 81 -10.45 13.06 -7.19
CA ALA A 81 -11.02 14.28 -7.76
C ALA A 81 -12.29 14.06 -8.60
N ALA A 82 -12.70 12.81 -8.84
CA ALA A 82 -13.87 12.41 -9.63
C ALA A 82 -15.05 12.03 -8.73
#